data_AF-A0A7Y5LIY3-F1
#
_entry.id   AF-A0A7Y5LIY3-F1
#
_cell.length_a   1.000
_cell.length_b   1.000
_cell.length_c   1.000
_cell.angle_alpha   90.00
_cell.angle_beta   90.00
_cell.angle_gamma   90.00
#
_symmetry.space_group_name_H-M   'P 1'
#
loop_
_entity.id
_entity.type
_entity.pdbx_description
1 polymer ?
#
loop_
_entity_poly.entity_id
_entity_poly.type
_entity_poly.pdbx_seq_one_letter_code
_entity_poly.pdbx_strand_id
1 'polypeptide(L)'
;MVDEEVLGAAASLIREGKLVAFPTETVYGLGANALDPEAVARIFEVKGRPFTSPIIVHVQSVEMARNLVERWPDSAERLAKKFWPGPLTLVLRKHTKLPDVVTGGLDTVGLRVPAHPVALELLRISGVPIAAPSANRFSELSPTTAEHVRRALGNSIEMIVDGGPSTVGIESTVLSLCDNTPVLLRPGMISQPDIEAMIGPIQAMLGVVPSGAHPSPGLHPRHYSPRTSLFLVTQGRVPKRGNGMYIGFEARAKAARTMILPLEPAAYAAELYQILHEADNGNWDWIAVECPPDTPEWAGILDRLQRAAQK
;
A
#
# COMPACT_ATOMS: atom_id res chain seq x y z
N MET A 1 -13.24 -19.40 -0.72
CA MET A 1 -14.01 -18.17 -1.02
C MET A 1 -14.61 -17.69 0.29
N VAL A 2 -14.63 -16.38 0.53
CA VAL A 2 -15.29 -15.81 1.71
C VAL A 2 -16.80 -15.93 1.53
N ASP A 3 -17.52 -16.25 2.61
CA ASP A 3 -18.97 -16.39 2.60
C ASP A 3 -19.67 -15.07 2.24
N GLU A 4 -20.76 -15.16 1.47
CA GLU A 4 -21.58 -14.00 1.09
C GLU A 4 -22.19 -13.32 2.31
N GLU A 5 -22.56 -14.07 3.35
CA GLU A 5 -23.06 -13.50 4.62
C GLU A 5 -22.00 -12.63 5.31
N VAL A 6 -20.74 -13.07 5.30
CA VAL A 6 -19.59 -12.34 5.86
C VAL A 6 -19.36 -11.04 5.10
N LEU A 7 -19.47 -11.06 3.76
CA LEU A 7 -19.34 -9.86 2.94
C LEU A 7 -20.54 -8.92 3.09
N GLY A 8 -21.75 -9.45 3.26
CA GLY A 8 -22.95 -8.67 3.55
C GLY A 8 -22.87 -7.95 4.90
N ALA A 9 -22.34 -8.62 5.93
CA ALA A 9 -22.08 -8.01 7.23
C ALA A 9 -21.01 -6.91 7.14
N ALA A 10 -19.88 -7.19 6.48
CA ALA A 10 -18.82 -6.21 6.23
C ALA A 10 -19.32 -4.98 5.47
N ALA A 11 -20.12 -5.17 4.42
CA ALA A 11 -20.70 -4.09 3.64
C ALA A 11 -21.68 -3.22 4.46
N SER A 12 -22.44 -3.84 5.37
CA SER A 12 -23.34 -3.11 6.27
C SER A 12 -22.56 -2.25 7.26
N LEU A 13 -21.50 -2.80 7.87
CA LEU A 13 -20.58 -2.06 8.73
C LEU A 13 -19.97 -0.84 7.99
N ILE A 14 -19.50 -1.02 6.76
CA ILE A 14 -18.98 0.10 5.95
C ILE A 14 -20.04 1.20 5.76
N ARG A 15 -21.29 0.83 5.43
CA ARG A 15 -22.39 1.81 5.26
C ARG A 15 -22.77 2.51 6.56
N GLU A 16 -22.61 1.85 7.70
CA GLU A 16 -22.86 2.38 9.05
C GLU A 16 -21.68 3.22 9.60
N GLY A 17 -20.69 3.55 8.77
CA GLY A 17 -19.52 4.34 9.18
C GLY A 17 -18.54 3.59 10.08
N LYS A 18 -18.55 2.26 10.03
CA LYS A 18 -17.63 1.38 10.76
C LYS A 18 -16.39 1.03 9.94
N LEU A 19 -15.35 0.55 10.62
CA LEU A 19 -14.08 0.19 10.04
C LEU A 19 -14.02 -1.31 9.78
N VAL A 20 -13.69 -1.68 8.55
CA VAL A 20 -13.50 -3.07 8.14
C VAL A 20 -12.15 -3.23 7.48
N ALA A 21 -11.33 -4.13 7.98
CA ALA A 21 -10.12 -4.54 7.27
C ALA A 21 -10.43 -5.62 6.24
N PHE A 22 -9.91 -5.48 5.03
CA PHE A 22 -10.16 -6.42 3.93
C PHE A 22 -8.92 -6.65 3.06
N PRO A 23 -8.80 -7.82 2.43
CA PRO A 23 -7.66 -8.16 1.58
C PRO A 23 -7.72 -7.42 0.25
N THR A 24 -6.56 -7.04 -0.28
CA THR A 24 -6.38 -6.74 -1.71
C THR A 24 -5.26 -7.62 -2.26
N GLU A 25 -5.01 -7.59 -3.57
CA GLU A 25 -3.86 -8.23 -4.18
C GLU A 25 -2.55 -7.62 -3.65
N THR A 26 -2.55 -6.34 -3.26
CA THR A 26 -1.35 -5.64 -2.74
C THR A 26 -1.07 -5.90 -1.27
N VAL A 27 -1.87 -5.31 -0.39
CA VAL A 27 -1.81 -5.43 1.06
C VAL A 27 -3.24 -5.34 1.61
N TYR A 28 -3.47 -5.74 2.86
CA TYR A 28 -4.75 -5.54 3.52
C TYR A 28 -5.01 -4.05 3.73
N GLY A 29 -6.22 -3.60 3.41
CA GLY A 29 -6.68 -2.22 3.57
C GLY A 29 -7.59 -2.07 4.79
N LEU A 30 -7.50 -0.95 5.50
CA LEU A 30 -8.46 -0.56 6.56
C LEU A 30 -9.53 0.36 5.95
N GLY A 31 -10.67 -0.21 5.61
CA GLY A 31 -11.75 0.45 4.89
C GLY A 31 -12.72 1.23 5.78
N ALA A 32 -13.13 2.39 5.29
CA ALA A 32 -14.33 3.12 5.71
C ALA A 32 -15.05 3.68 4.48
N ASN A 33 -16.33 4.04 4.60
CA ASN A 33 -17.05 4.73 3.54
C ASN A 33 -16.38 6.08 3.22
N ALA A 34 -15.87 6.24 1.99
CA ALA A 34 -15.13 7.43 1.58
C ALA A 34 -15.99 8.70 1.51
N LEU A 35 -17.32 8.57 1.51
CA LEU A 35 -18.26 9.69 1.48
C LEU A 35 -18.68 10.15 2.88
N ASP A 36 -18.32 9.39 3.91
CA ASP A 36 -18.62 9.70 5.30
C ASP A 36 -17.36 10.27 5.99
N PRO A 37 -17.30 11.59 6.26
CA PRO A 37 -16.12 12.21 6.85
C PRO A 37 -15.80 11.68 8.25
N GLU A 38 -16.80 11.30 9.04
CA GLU A 38 -16.60 10.78 10.40
C GLU A 38 -15.99 9.38 10.33
N ALA A 39 -16.50 8.53 9.44
CA ALA A 39 -15.95 7.20 9.23
C ALA A 39 -14.49 7.24 8.75
N VAL A 40 -14.17 8.18 7.84
CA VAL A 40 -12.79 8.38 7.37
C VAL A 40 -11.90 8.93 8.48
N ALA A 41 -12.38 9.85 9.33
CA ALA A 41 -11.62 10.36 10.47
C ALA A 41 -11.18 9.25 11.43
N ARG A 42 -12.05 8.26 11.67
CA ARG A 42 -11.73 7.08 12.50
C ARG A 42 -10.55 6.27 11.97
N ILE A 43 -10.32 6.21 10.65
CA ILE A 43 -9.13 5.56 10.06
C ILE A 43 -7.85 6.24 10.60
N PHE A 44 -7.84 7.57 10.63
CA PHE A 44 -6.68 8.32 11.12
C PHE A 44 -6.44 8.09 12.60
N GLU A 45 -7.50 8.14 13.40
CA GLU A 45 -7.46 7.91 14.85
C GLU A 45 -6.93 6.51 15.19
N VAL A 46 -7.53 5.46 14.62
CA VAL A 46 -7.17 4.06 14.91
C VAL A 46 -5.74 3.74 14.48
N LYS A 47 -5.28 4.33 13.37
CA LYS A 47 -3.90 4.12 12.90
C LYS A 47 -2.88 5.00 13.60
N GLY A 48 -3.28 6.04 14.33
CA GLY A 48 -2.38 7.10 14.78
C GLY A 48 -1.73 7.84 13.60
N ARG A 49 -2.47 8.01 12.50
CA ARG A 49 -1.97 8.62 11.25
C ARG A 49 -2.26 10.12 11.23
N PRO A 50 -1.34 10.98 10.74
CA PRO A 50 -1.62 12.40 10.55
C PRO A 50 -2.73 12.64 9.52
N PHE A 51 -3.67 13.54 9.83
CA PHE A 51 -4.76 13.94 8.93
C PHE A 51 -4.29 14.56 7.61
N THR A 52 -3.05 15.04 7.55
CA THR A 52 -2.43 15.60 6.32
C THR A 52 -1.99 14.54 5.30
N SER A 53 -2.14 13.25 5.63
CA SER A 53 -1.67 12.15 4.80
C SER A 53 -2.84 11.54 4.02
N PRO A 54 -2.97 11.74 2.70
CA PRO A 54 -4.16 11.34 1.95
C PRO A 54 -4.38 9.83 1.96
N ILE A 55 -5.62 9.40 1.74
CA ILE A 55 -6.04 7.99 1.64
C ILE A 55 -6.44 7.67 0.21
N ILE A 56 -6.05 6.48 -0.26
CA ILE A 56 -6.50 5.96 -1.55
C ILE A 56 -7.93 5.47 -1.42
N VAL A 57 -8.79 5.92 -2.33
CA VAL A 57 -10.18 5.48 -2.43
C VAL A 57 -10.25 4.32 -3.42
N HIS A 58 -10.76 3.19 -2.93
CA HIS A 58 -11.04 2.01 -3.72
C HIS A 58 -12.45 2.13 -4.29
N VAL A 59 -12.58 1.82 -5.58
CA VAL A 59 -13.84 1.88 -6.33
C VAL A 59 -14.07 0.56 -7.06
N GLN A 60 -15.33 0.21 -7.31
CA GLN A 60 -15.67 -1.02 -8.03
C GLN A 60 -15.38 -0.95 -9.54
N SER A 61 -15.36 0.25 -10.13
CA SER A 61 -15.27 0.43 -11.57
C SER A 61 -14.75 1.81 -11.98
N VAL A 62 -14.41 1.95 -13.27
CA VAL A 62 -14.00 3.22 -13.88
C VAL A 62 -15.14 4.24 -13.83
N GLU A 63 -16.39 3.82 -14.02
CA GLU A 63 -17.56 4.70 -13.97
C GLU A 63 -17.71 5.32 -12.58
N MET A 64 -17.50 4.53 -11.52
CA MET A 64 -17.50 5.07 -10.16
C MET A 64 -16.32 6.02 -9.94
N ALA A 65 -15.11 5.71 -10.43
CA ALA A 65 -13.97 6.62 -10.35
C ALA A 65 -14.25 7.97 -11.03
N ARG A 66 -14.84 7.97 -12.24
CA ARG A 66 -15.20 9.18 -12.99
C ARG A 66 -16.12 10.10 -12.20
N ASN A 67 -17.03 9.56 -11.39
CA ASN A 67 -17.95 10.33 -10.55
C ASN A 67 -17.29 10.99 -9.34
N LEU A 68 -16.04 10.64 -9.02
CA LEU A 68 -15.29 11.15 -7.87
C LEU A 68 -14.20 12.16 -8.26
N VAL A 69 -14.04 12.46 -9.55
CA VAL A 69 -13.03 13.41 -10.06
C VAL A 69 -13.68 14.47 -10.93
N GLU A 70 -13.01 15.60 -11.12
CA GLU A 70 -13.50 16.68 -11.99
C GLU A 70 -13.40 16.32 -13.47
N ARG A 71 -12.33 15.62 -13.86
CA ARG A 71 -12.02 15.24 -15.23
C ARG A 71 -11.39 13.87 -15.28
N TRP A 72 -11.70 13.13 -16.35
CA TRP A 72 -11.13 11.83 -16.66
C TRP A 72 -10.37 11.90 -17.99
N PRO A 73 -9.05 12.13 -17.98
CA PRO A 73 -8.27 12.30 -19.21
C PRO A 73 -8.05 10.97 -19.95
N ASP A 74 -7.72 11.05 -21.24
CA ASP A 74 -7.42 9.87 -22.08
C ASP A 74 -6.27 9.01 -21.53
N SER A 75 -5.29 9.65 -20.86
CA SER A 75 -4.22 8.93 -20.16
C SER A 75 -4.76 8.05 -19.04
N ALA A 76 -5.70 8.55 -18.23
CA ALA A 76 -6.37 7.78 -17.19
C ALA A 76 -7.17 6.61 -17.79
N GLU A 77 -7.86 6.84 -18.91
CA GLU A 77 -8.62 5.80 -19.62
C GLU A 77 -7.71 4.66 -20.12
N ARG A 78 -6.61 4.99 -20.79
CA ARG A 78 -5.65 4.01 -21.32
C ARG A 78 -5.02 3.18 -20.22
N LEU A 79 -4.64 3.84 -19.11
CA LEU A 79 -4.03 3.18 -17.96
C LEU A 79 -5.02 2.29 -17.21
N ALA A 80 -6.23 2.78 -16.93
CA ALA A 80 -7.27 2.00 -16.27
C ALA A 80 -7.64 0.77 -17.11
N LYS A 81 -7.83 0.93 -18.43
CA LYS A 81 -8.13 -0.20 -19.33
C LYS A 81 -7.06 -1.30 -19.30
N LYS A 82 -5.79 -0.94 -19.07
CA LYS A 82 -4.67 -1.88 -19.07
C LYS A 82 -4.40 -2.49 -17.69
N PHE A 83 -4.48 -1.68 -16.63
CA PHE A 83 -3.99 -2.03 -15.30
C PHE A 83 -5.08 -2.14 -14.23
N TRP A 84 -6.35 -1.84 -14.55
CA TRP A 84 -7.49 -2.04 -13.65
C TRP A 84 -8.40 -3.19 -14.11
N PRO A 85 -8.88 -4.03 -13.18
CA PRO A 85 -8.49 -4.12 -11.77
C PRO A 85 -6.99 -4.44 -11.60
N GLY A 86 -6.30 -3.82 -10.62
CA GLY A 86 -4.89 -4.09 -10.39
C GLY A 86 -4.14 -3.08 -9.52
N PRO A 87 -2.81 -3.26 -9.37
CA PRO A 87 -1.96 -2.54 -8.43
C PRO A 87 -1.50 -1.17 -8.95
N LEU A 88 -2.36 -0.46 -9.68
CA LEU A 88 -2.15 0.93 -10.10
C LEU A 88 -3.13 1.87 -9.40
N THR A 89 -2.63 2.98 -8.88
CA THR A 89 -3.42 4.07 -8.33
C THR A 89 -3.21 5.33 -9.17
N LEU A 90 -4.31 5.98 -9.55
CA LEU A 90 -4.31 7.22 -10.32
C LEU A 90 -4.69 8.39 -9.42
N VAL A 91 -3.83 9.40 -9.34
CA VAL A 91 -4.09 10.65 -8.62
C VAL A 91 -4.59 11.71 -9.59
N LEU A 92 -5.81 12.19 -9.34
CA LEU A 92 -6.56 13.12 -10.18
C LEU A 92 -7.18 14.23 -9.32
N ARG A 93 -7.61 15.34 -9.94
CA ARG A 93 -8.36 16.41 -9.25
C ARG A 93 -9.70 15.87 -8.75
N LYS A 94 -9.94 15.97 -7.44
CA LYS A 94 -11.12 15.40 -6.77
C LYS A 94 -12.37 16.20 -7.08
N HIS A 95 -13.52 15.52 -7.20
CA HIS A 95 -14.81 16.20 -7.18
C HIS A 95 -15.11 16.68 -5.76
N THR A 96 -15.82 17.81 -5.63
CA THR A 96 -16.34 18.37 -4.36
C THR A 96 -17.19 17.41 -3.51
N LYS A 97 -17.67 16.29 -4.06
CA LYS A 97 -18.42 15.26 -3.33
C LYS A 97 -17.53 14.46 -2.38
N LEU A 98 -16.22 14.41 -2.62
CA LEU A 98 -15.27 13.73 -1.73
C LEU A 98 -14.87 14.66 -0.58
N PRO A 99 -15.10 14.23 0.68
CA PRO A 99 -14.67 14.97 1.86
C PRO A 99 -13.17 15.24 1.88
N ASP A 100 -12.77 16.42 2.35
CA ASP A 100 -11.37 16.85 2.41
C ASP A 100 -10.51 15.96 3.33
N VAL A 101 -11.13 15.31 4.32
CA VAL A 101 -10.44 14.36 5.21
C VAL A 101 -9.86 13.17 4.45
N VAL A 102 -10.44 12.78 3.31
CA VAL A 102 -9.90 11.70 2.45
C VAL A 102 -8.58 12.13 1.82
N THR A 103 -8.47 13.40 1.42
CA THR A 103 -7.34 13.92 0.65
C THR A 103 -6.34 14.68 1.50
N GLY A 104 -6.55 14.71 2.82
CA GLY A 104 -5.73 15.50 3.74
C GLY A 104 -5.77 17.00 3.42
N GLY A 105 -6.90 17.50 2.91
CA GLY A 105 -7.08 18.89 2.49
C GLY A 105 -6.55 19.21 1.09
N LEU A 106 -6.05 18.24 0.34
CA LEU A 106 -5.59 18.46 -1.03
C LEU A 106 -6.77 18.45 -2.03
N ASP A 107 -6.59 19.13 -3.16
CA ASP A 107 -7.53 19.12 -4.29
C ASP A 107 -7.47 17.82 -5.11
N THR A 108 -6.65 16.86 -4.71
CA THR A 108 -6.37 15.64 -5.49
C THR A 108 -6.71 14.39 -4.69
N VAL A 109 -7.19 13.34 -5.38
CA VAL A 109 -7.55 12.04 -4.80
C VAL A 109 -6.86 10.92 -5.57
N GLY A 110 -6.32 9.95 -4.84
CA GLY A 110 -5.84 8.70 -5.40
C GLY A 110 -6.98 7.68 -5.50
N LEU A 111 -7.25 7.18 -6.71
CA LEU A 111 -8.28 6.18 -7.00
C LEU A 111 -7.68 4.87 -7.46
N ARG A 112 -8.34 3.75 -7.14
CA ARG A 112 -7.93 2.41 -7.59
C ARG A 112 -9.11 1.45 -7.67
N VAL A 113 -9.08 0.57 -8.68
CA VAL A 113 -9.90 -0.66 -8.69
C VAL A 113 -9.00 -1.84 -8.28
N PRO A 114 -9.18 -2.45 -7.08
CA PRO A 114 -8.32 -3.53 -6.62
C PRO A 114 -8.56 -4.84 -7.39
N ALA A 115 -7.50 -5.58 -7.74
CA ALA A 115 -7.62 -6.91 -8.37
C ALA A 115 -7.77 -8.05 -7.35
N HIS A 116 -8.72 -7.93 -6.43
CA HIS A 116 -9.00 -8.99 -5.45
C HIS A 116 -10.49 -9.32 -5.41
N PRO A 117 -10.90 -10.59 -5.62
CA PRO A 117 -12.32 -10.96 -5.68
C PRO A 117 -13.11 -10.51 -4.44
N VAL A 118 -12.55 -10.70 -3.25
CA VAL A 118 -13.17 -10.26 -1.98
C VAL A 118 -13.31 -8.74 -1.90
N ALA A 119 -12.32 -7.97 -2.37
CA ALA A 119 -12.39 -6.50 -2.33
C ALA A 119 -13.41 -5.96 -3.32
N LEU A 120 -13.42 -6.50 -4.54
CA LEU A 120 -14.39 -6.13 -5.58
C LEU A 120 -15.81 -6.44 -5.14
N GLU A 121 -16.03 -7.62 -4.54
CA GLU A 121 -17.34 -8.02 -4.06
C GLU A 121 -17.80 -7.18 -2.86
N LEU A 122 -16.89 -6.87 -1.93
CA LEU A 122 -17.18 -5.94 -0.84
C LEU A 122 -17.58 -4.55 -1.38
N LEU A 123 -16.83 -4.00 -2.35
CA LEU A 123 -17.17 -2.72 -2.99
C LEU A 123 -18.54 -2.76 -3.68
N ARG A 124 -18.83 -3.86 -4.39
CA ARG A 124 -20.10 -4.09 -5.09
C ARG A 124 -21.28 -4.12 -4.11
N ILE A 125 -21.20 -4.92 -3.06
CA ILE A 125 -22.28 -5.06 -2.05
C ILE A 125 -22.39 -3.79 -1.20
N SER A 126 -21.28 -3.12 -0.89
CA SER A 126 -21.29 -1.86 -0.13
C SER A 126 -21.99 -0.74 -0.89
N GLY A 127 -21.82 -0.70 -2.22
CA GLY A 127 -22.44 0.31 -3.08
C GLY A 127 -21.84 1.72 -2.91
N VAL A 128 -20.75 1.85 -2.17
CA VAL A 128 -20.05 3.11 -1.88
C VAL A 128 -18.55 2.96 -2.14
N PRO A 129 -17.85 4.04 -2.51
CA PRO A 129 -16.39 4.03 -2.56
C PRO A 129 -15.81 3.85 -1.15
N ILE A 130 -14.70 3.09 -1.03
CA ILE A 130 -14.09 2.75 0.27
C ILE A 130 -12.71 3.39 0.37
N ALA A 131 -12.54 4.33 1.30
CA ALA A 131 -11.25 4.90 1.64
C ALA A 131 -10.46 3.85 2.44
N ALA A 132 -9.30 3.42 1.94
CA ALA A 132 -8.53 2.36 2.61
C ALA A 132 -7.01 2.53 2.44
N PRO A 133 -6.28 3.01 3.48
CA PRO A 133 -4.85 2.81 3.58
C PRO A 133 -4.53 1.39 4.06
N SER A 134 -3.26 1.03 4.13
CA SER A 134 -2.83 -0.26 4.69
C SER A 134 -3.33 -0.47 6.12
N ALA A 135 -3.71 -1.70 6.51
CA ALA A 135 -4.36 -2.02 7.79
C ALA A 135 -3.39 -2.26 8.97
N ASN A 136 -2.41 -1.37 9.14
CA ASN A 136 -1.43 -1.36 10.23
C ASN A 136 -1.43 -0.03 10.98
N ARG A 137 -0.73 0.09 12.12
CA ARG A 137 -0.47 1.41 12.71
C ARG A 137 0.48 2.21 11.84
N PHE A 138 0.40 3.53 11.95
CA PHE A 138 1.20 4.43 11.12
C PHE A 138 2.71 4.13 11.25
N SER A 139 3.42 4.17 10.11
CA SER A 139 4.85 3.84 9.93
C SER A 139 5.28 2.38 10.16
N GLU A 140 4.43 1.51 10.73
CA GLU A 140 4.74 0.07 10.88
C GLU A 140 4.71 -0.69 9.54
N LEU A 141 5.12 -1.97 9.56
CA LEU A 141 5.04 -2.88 8.42
C LEU A 141 3.60 -3.05 7.93
N SER A 142 3.43 -3.01 6.61
CA SER A 142 2.11 -3.24 6.01
C SER A 142 1.66 -4.70 6.17
N PRO A 143 0.36 -4.95 6.35
CA PRO A 143 -0.16 -6.29 6.53
C PRO A 143 -0.47 -6.96 5.20
N THR A 144 0.10 -8.14 4.95
CA THR A 144 -0.26 -9.01 3.81
C THR A 144 -1.17 -10.18 4.18
N THR A 145 -1.55 -10.32 5.46
CA THR A 145 -2.44 -11.38 5.96
C THR A 145 -3.41 -10.81 7.00
N ALA A 146 -4.55 -11.48 7.22
CA ALA A 146 -5.49 -11.13 8.28
C ALA A 146 -4.86 -11.20 9.68
N GLU A 147 -3.89 -12.11 9.88
CA GLU A 147 -3.16 -12.22 11.14
C GLU A 147 -2.26 -11.01 11.41
N HIS A 148 -1.61 -10.46 10.37
CA HIS A 148 -0.87 -9.19 10.50
C HIS A 148 -1.80 -8.05 10.95
N VAL A 149 -3.01 -7.98 10.37
CA VAL A 149 -4.03 -6.99 10.78
C VAL A 149 -4.47 -7.21 12.23
N ARG A 150 -4.78 -8.45 12.60
CA ARG A 150 -5.23 -8.81 13.95
C ARG A 150 -4.24 -8.37 15.02
N ARG A 151 -2.93 -8.57 14.79
CA ARG A 151 -1.87 -8.14 15.71
C ARG A 151 -1.76 -6.62 15.82
N ALA A 152 -1.91 -5.90 14.70
CA ALA A 152 -1.75 -4.45 14.67
C ALA A 152 -2.97 -3.69 15.20
N LEU A 153 -4.18 -4.11 14.81
CA LEU A 153 -5.42 -3.34 14.94
C LEU A 153 -6.62 -4.13 15.51
N GLY A 154 -6.46 -5.42 15.85
CA GLY A 154 -7.61 -6.32 16.07
C GLY A 154 -8.65 -5.88 17.10
N ASN A 155 -8.26 -5.13 18.13
CA ASN A 155 -9.18 -4.61 19.16
C ASN A 155 -9.75 -3.22 18.85
N SER A 156 -9.34 -2.61 17.73
CA SER A 156 -9.64 -1.22 17.39
C SER A 156 -10.60 -1.07 16.21
N ILE A 157 -11.01 -2.18 15.59
CA ILE A 157 -11.83 -2.20 14.36
C ILE A 157 -12.94 -3.23 14.47
N GLU A 158 -14.04 -3.02 13.76
CA GLU A 158 -15.24 -3.85 13.92
C GLU A 158 -15.11 -5.22 13.25
N MET A 159 -14.35 -5.34 12.16
CA MET A 159 -14.24 -6.59 11.42
C MET A 159 -12.94 -6.72 10.65
N ILE A 160 -12.43 -7.95 10.56
CA ILE A 160 -11.36 -8.36 9.63
C ILE A 160 -11.94 -9.43 8.72
N VAL A 161 -12.02 -9.14 7.43
CA VAL A 161 -12.35 -10.13 6.41
C VAL A 161 -11.08 -10.89 6.06
N ASP A 162 -11.03 -12.18 6.33
CA ASP A 162 -9.90 -13.03 5.96
C ASP A 162 -10.12 -13.64 4.57
N GLY A 163 -9.38 -13.14 3.58
CA GLY A 163 -9.37 -13.71 2.22
C GLY A 163 -8.04 -14.34 1.85
N GLY A 164 -7.21 -14.72 2.83
CA GLY A 164 -5.89 -15.27 2.60
C GLY A 164 -4.81 -14.22 2.36
N PRO A 165 -3.58 -14.64 2.00
CA PRO A 165 -2.46 -13.74 1.80
C PRO A 165 -2.61 -12.88 0.52
N SER A 166 -2.14 -11.65 0.59
CA SER A 166 -1.97 -10.79 -0.60
C SER A 166 -0.94 -11.37 -1.56
N THR A 167 -1.20 -11.30 -2.86
CA THR A 167 -0.40 -11.97 -3.90
C THR A 167 0.70 -11.11 -4.52
N VAL A 168 0.58 -9.78 -4.47
CA VAL A 168 1.58 -8.80 -4.92
C VAL A 168 2.51 -8.41 -3.76
N GLY A 169 1.99 -8.36 -2.54
CA GLY A 169 2.76 -8.22 -1.30
C GLY A 169 3.41 -6.86 -1.03
N ILE A 170 3.36 -5.91 -1.96
CA ILE A 170 3.65 -4.49 -1.70
C ILE A 170 2.52 -3.60 -2.22
N GLU A 171 2.47 -2.35 -1.78
CA GLU A 171 1.42 -1.40 -2.16
C GLU A 171 1.48 -1.02 -3.65
N SER A 172 0.35 -0.51 -4.16
CA SER A 172 0.20 -0.09 -5.55
C SER A 172 1.23 0.96 -6.00
N THR A 173 1.57 0.90 -7.29
CA THR A 173 2.20 2.01 -8.00
C THR A 173 1.25 3.20 -7.99
N VAL A 174 1.75 4.41 -7.70
CA VAL A 174 0.93 5.63 -7.65
C VAL A 174 1.43 6.64 -8.67
N LEU A 175 0.55 7.03 -9.59
CA LEU A 175 0.82 7.97 -10.67
C LEU A 175 -0.10 9.19 -10.58
N SER A 176 0.48 10.39 -10.53
CA SER A 176 -0.26 11.65 -10.68
C SER A 176 -0.50 11.97 -12.15
N LEU A 177 -1.75 12.32 -12.45
CA LEU A 177 -2.21 12.82 -13.75
C LEU A 177 -2.78 14.25 -13.63
N CYS A 178 -2.45 14.97 -12.56
CA CYS A 178 -3.02 16.29 -12.27
C CYS A 178 -2.40 17.44 -13.06
N ASP A 179 -1.15 17.29 -13.50
CA ASP A 179 -0.38 18.29 -14.24
C ASP A 179 -0.17 17.84 -15.70
N ASN A 180 0.38 18.72 -16.53
CA ASN A 180 0.65 18.43 -17.94
C ASN A 180 1.60 17.25 -18.15
N THR A 181 2.48 16.99 -17.17
CA THR A 181 3.40 15.86 -17.21
C THR A 181 3.05 14.89 -16.08
N PRO A 182 2.69 13.63 -16.39
CA PRO A 182 2.45 12.61 -15.37
C PRO A 182 3.67 12.41 -14.47
N VAL A 183 3.42 12.23 -13.17
CA VAL A 183 4.48 12.04 -12.17
C VAL A 183 4.28 10.74 -11.40
N LEU A 184 5.27 9.84 -11.47
CA LEU A 184 5.34 8.65 -10.64
C LEU A 184 5.64 9.06 -9.20
N LEU A 185 4.61 9.04 -8.34
CA LEU A 185 4.69 9.44 -6.94
C LEU A 185 5.21 8.31 -6.05
N ARG A 186 4.85 7.06 -6.36
CA ARG A 186 5.31 5.89 -5.61
C ARG A 186 5.54 4.71 -6.54
N PRO A 187 6.74 4.13 -6.58
CA PRO A 187 6.96 2.90 -7.33
C PRO A 187 6.26 1.71 -6.64
N GLY A 188 5.82 0.77 -7.46
CA GLY A 188 5.19 -0.49 -7.07
C GLY A 188 5.48 -1.55 -8.12
N MET A 189 4.61 -2.55 -8.28
CA MET A 189 4.81 -3.63 -9.25
C MET A 189 4.41 -3.31 -10.69
N ILE A 190 3.78 -2.15 -10.95
CA ILE A 190 3.69 -1.61 -12.32
C ILE A 190 4.89 -0.69 -12.53
N SER A 191 5.77 -1.07 -13.46
CA SER A 191 7.04 -0.38 -13.69
C SER A 191 6.84 0.95 -14.44
N GLN A 192 7.83 1.85 -14.36
CA GLN A 192 7.83 3.08 -15.15
C GLN A 192 7.80 2.78 -16.66
N PRO A 193 8.62 1.87 -17.22
CA PRO A 193 8.53 1.51 -18.64
C PRO A 193 7.14 1.02 -19.06
N ASP A 194 6.44 0.26 -18.22
CA ASP A 194 5.08 -0.21 -18.53
C ASP A 194 4.08 0.95 -18.61
N ILE A 195 4.22 1.95 -17.74
CA ILE A 195 3.39 3.16 -17.78
C ILE A 195 3.73 4.00 -19.02
N GLU A 196 5.03 4.18 -19.31
CA GLU A 196 5.49 4.99 -20.44
C GLU A 196 5.07 4.39 -21.79
N ALA A 197 5.07 3.07 -21.91
CA ALA A 197 4.52 2.38 -23.07
C ALA A 197 3.03 2.71 -23.32
N MET A 198 2.29 3.05 -22.25
CA MET A 198 0.87 3.37 -22.32
C MET A 198 0.57 4.84 -22.50
N ILE A 199 1.39 5.80 -22.05
CA ILE A 199 1.03 7.23 -22.11
C ILE A 199 2.16 8.15 -22.58
N GLY A 200 3.30 7.60 -22.95
CA GLY A 200 4.53 8.35 -23.22
C GLY A 200 5.31 8.69 -21.95
N PRO A 201 6.37 9.50 -22.06
CA PRO A 201 7.30 9.76 -20.97
C PRO A 201 6.63 10.32 -19.71
N ILE A 202 7.09 9.87 -18.54
CA ILE A 202 6.65 10.38 -17.25
C ILE A 202 7.84 10.91 -16.45
N GLN A 203 7.57 11.75 -15.44
CA GLN A 203 8.57 12.15 -14.47
C GLN A 203 8.55 11.17 -13.29
N ALA A 204 9.72 10.88 -12.72
CA ALA A 204 9.83 10.22 -11.43
C ALA A 204 10.03 11.28 -10.33
N MET A 205 9.32 11.14 -9.21
CA MET A 205 9.55 12.00 -8.06
C MET A 205 10.92 11.68 -7.45
N LEU A 206 11.91 12.56 -7.65
CA LEU A 206 13.23 12.45 -7.02
C LEU A 206 13.11 12.86 -5.54
N GLY A 207 13.85 12.16 -4.67
CA GLY A 207 13.69 12.16 -3.22
C GLY A 207 13.65 13.51 -2.49
N VAL A 208 13.14 13.42 -1.26
CA VAL A 208 12.74 14.46 -0.29
C VAL A 208 11.36 15.06 -0.59
N VAL A 209 10.37 14.40 -0.01
CA VAL A 209 9.03 14.97 0.11
C VAL A 209 9.06 16.00 1.25
N PRO A 210 8.44 17.19 1.11
CA PRO A 210 8.48 18.24 2.12
C PRO A 210 8.04 17.77 3.52
N SER A 211 8.20 18.58 4.57
CA SER A 211 7.47 18.33 5.82
C SER A 211 6.03 18.87 5.66
N GLY A 212 5.01 18.02 5.51
CA GLY A 212 3.61 18.48 5.41
C GLY A 212 2.62 17.52 4.73
N ALA A 213 1.59 18.08 4.08
CA ALA A 213 0.67 17.32 3.23
C ALA A 213 1.34 16.92 1.91
N HIS A 214 1.10 15.69 1.46
CA HIS A 214 1.78 15.10 0.30
C HIS A 214 0.80 14.44 -0.64
N PRO A 215 1.09 14.38 -1.96
CA PRO A 215 0.11 13.94 -2.95
C PRO A 215 -0.17 12.43 -2.95
N SER A 216 0.59 11.64 -2.18
CA SER A 216 0.45 10.18 -2.12
C SER A 216 0.81 9.61 -0.74
N PRO A 217 0.14 8.54 -0.28
CA PRO A 217 0.58 7.78 0.89
C PRO A 217 1.99 7.18 0.71
N GLY A 218 2.67 6.93 1.83
CA GLY A 218 3.98 6.25 1.85
C GLY A 218 5.17 7.15 1.49
N LEU A 219 4.95 8.45 1.34
CA LEU A 219 5.99 9.43 1.03
C LEU A 219 6.77 9.93 2.25
N HIS A 220 6.33 9.60 3.46
CA HIS A 220 7.04 9.97 4.69
C HIS A 220 8.45 9.33 4.74
N PRO A 221 9.46 10.02 5.33
CA PRO A 221 10.82 9.50 5.45
C PRO A 221 10.88 8.13 6.13
N ARG A 222 10.15 7.98 7.24
CA ARG A 222 10.01 6.71 7.96
C ARG A 222 8.66 6.06 7.69
N HIS A 223 8.69 4.95 6.97
CA HIS A 223 7.52 4.16 6.63
C HIS A 223 7.93 2.72 6.35
N TYR A 224 7.03 1.76 6.59
CA TYR A 224 7.30 0.33 6.43
C TYR A 224 8.40 -0.19 7.37
N SER A 225 8.59 0.46 8.52
CA SER A 225 9.70 0.16 9.42
C SER A 225 9.31 -0.95 10.41
N PRO A 226 10.09 -2.05 10.49
CA PRO A 226 10.00 -2.97 11.62
C PRO A 226 10.39 -2.26 12.93
N ARG A 227 10.01 -2.84 14.08
CA ARG A 227 10.48 -2.39 15.40
C ARG A 227 11.96 -2.66 15.58
N THR A 228 12.41 -3.80 15.07
CA THR A 228 13.80 -4.22 14.99
C THR A 228 14.54 -3.38 13.96
N SER A 229 15.77 -2.94 14.27
CA SER A 229 16.56 -2.12 13.34
C SER A 229 16.85 -2.87 12.04
N LEU A 230 16.39 -2.32 10.92
CA LEU A 230 16.63 -2.86 9.58
C LEU A 230 17.83 -2.17 8.91
N PHE A 231 18.71 -2.96 8.32
CA PHE A 231 19.87 -2.50 7.57
C PHE A 231 19.81 -3.03 6.14
N LEU A 232 19.93 -2.13 5.16
CA LEU A 232 20.24 -2.52 3.79
C LEU A 232 21.73 -2.79 3.66
N VAL A 233 22.09 -3.99 3.23
CA VAL A 233 23.50 -4.44 3.14
C VAL A 233 23.85 -4.90 1.74
N THR A 234 25.12 -4.75 1.38
CA THR A 234 25.67 -5.27 0.12
C THR A 234 26.74 -6.31 0.43
N GLN A 235 26.85 -7.33 -0.43
CA GLN A 235 27.87 -8.38 -0.31
C GLN A 235 27.88 -9.10 1.06
N GLY A 236 26.70 -9.34 1.66
CA GLY A 236 26.58 -10.02 2.95
C GLY A 236 27.19 -9.28 4.15
N ARG A 237 27.50 -7.97 4.02
CA ARG A 237 28.12 -7.17 5.10
C ARG A 237 27.11 -6.80 6.18
N VAL A 238 26.86 -7.73 7.10
CA VAL A 238 25.95 -7.56 8.24
C VAL A 238 26.61 -6.88 9.46
N PRO A 239 25.84 -6.32 10.41
CA PRO A 239 26.38 -5.79 11.66
C PRO A 239 27.26 -6.82 12.42
N LYS A 240 28.40 -6.38 12.94
CA LYS A 240 29.40 -7.27 13.59
C LYS A 240 29.02 -7.76 15.00
N ARG A 241 28.05 -7.12 15.65
CA ARG A 241 27.61 -7.41 17.02
C ARG A 241 26.11 -7.64 17.04
N GLY A 242 25.66 -8.42 18.01
CA GLY A 242 24.26 -8.76 18.18
C GLY A 242 23.82 -9.98 17.37
N ASN A 243 22.72 -10.56 17.78
CA ASN A 243 22.05 -11.69 17.15
C ASN A 243 21.04 -11.18 16.14
N GLY A 244 21.20 -11.54 14.86
CA GLY A 244 20.38 -10.97 13.81
C GLY A 244 19.92 -11.96 12.76
N MET A 245 18.96 -11.49 11.97
CA MET A 245 18.42 -12.21 10.83
C MET A 245 18.93 -11.58 9.54
N TYR A 246 19.49 -12.41 8.66
CA TYR A 246 19.87 -12.02 7.31
C TYR A 246 18.83 -12.49 6.30
N ILE A 247 18.39 -11.58 5.43
CA ILE A 247 17.45 -11.84 4.34
C ILE A 247 18.19 -11.49 3.05
N GLY A 248 18.39 -12.45 2.16
CA GLY A 248 19.15 -12.22 0.94
C GLY A 248 18.74 -13.12 -0.21
N PHE A 249 19.47 -13.04 -1.31
CA PHE A 249 19.27 -13.92 -2.47
C PHE A 249 20.05 -15.23 -2.37
N GLU A 250 21.11 -15.22 -1.55
CA GLU A 250 22.00 -16.35 -1.29
C GLU A 250 22.48 -16.29 0.17
N ALA A 251 22.96 -17.41 0.72
CA ALA A 251 23.47 -17.47 2.10
C ALA A 251 24.89 -16.87 2.21
N ARG A 252 25.01 -15.54 2.07
CA ARG A 252 26.29 -14.81 2.03
C ARG A 252 26.78 -14.27 3.36
N ALA A 253 25.95 -14.29 4.40
CA ALA A 253 26.27 -13.73 5.71
C ALA A 253 26.15 -14.76 6.84
N LYS A 254 27.03 -14.63 7.85
CA LYS A 254 26.88 -15.37 9.10
C LYS A 254 25.90 -14.61 10.00
N ALA A 255 24.68 -15.11 10.08
CA ALA A 255 23.61 -14.59 10.93
C ALA A 255 23.05 -15.71 11.81
N ALA A 256 22.25 -15.34 12.81
CA ALA A 256 21.56 -16.30 13.66
C ALA A 256 20.56 -17.13 12.87
N ARG A 257 19.87 -16.44 11.95
CA ARG A 257 18.93 -17.01 10.99
C ARG A 257 19.17 -16.37 9.63
N THR A 258 19.09 -17.20 8.61
CA THR A 258 19.15 -16.77 7.21
C THR A 258 17.86 -17.16 6.51
N MET A 259 17.26 -16.21 5.81
CA MET A 259 16.14 -16.44 4.89
C MET A 259 16.57 -16.06 3.48
N ILE A 260 16.22 -16.91 2.52
CA ILE A 260 16.50 -16.68 1.11
C ILE A 260 15.19 -16.33 0.42
N LEU A 261 15.15 -15.17 -0.20
CA LEU A 261 14.01 -14.72 -1.01
C LEU A 261 14.22 -15.06 -2.50
N PRO A 262 13.15 -15.22 -3.28
CA PRO A 262 13.22 -15.44 -4.72
C PRO A 262 14.01 -14.33 -5.46
N LEU A 263 14.67 -14.72 -6.56
CA LEU A 263 15.34 -13.77 -7.47
C LEU A 263 14.38 -13.05 -8.42
N GLU A 264 13.12 -13.48 -8.49
CA GLU A 264 12.10 -12.89 -9.35
C GLU A 264 11.39 -11.76 -8.58
N PRO A 265 11.32 -10.52 -9.12
CA PRO A 265 10.82 -9.36 -8.37
C PRO A 265 9.39 -9.55 -7.83
N ALA A 266 8.47 -10.11 -8.62
CA ALA A 266 7.08 -10.27 -8.18
C ALA A 266 6.97 -11.27 -7.03
N ALA A 267 7.65 -12.42 -7.12
CA ALA A 267 7.74 -13.40 -6.04
C ALA A 267 8.43 -12.83 -4.79
N TYR A 268 9.50 -12.04 -4.96
CA TYR A 268 10.16 -11.36 -3.84
C TYR A 268 9.19 -10.38 -3.14
N ALA A 269 8.49 -9.55 -3.91
CA ALA A 269 7.53 -8.59 -3.37
C ALA A 269 6.38 -9.28 -2.61
N ALA A 270 5.88 -10.41 -3.14
CA ALA A 270 4.83 -11.21 -2.51
C ALA A 270 5.22 -11.71 -1.12
N GLU A 271 6.48 -12.12 -0.93
CA GLU A 271 6.99 -12.67 0.33
C GLU A 271 7.58 -11.62 1.29
N LEU A 272 7.96 -10.44 0.78
CA LEU A 272 8.74 -9.43 1.52
C LEU A 272 8.14 -9.10 2.90
N TYR A 273 6.90 -8.61 2.95
CA TYR A 273 6.33 -8.21 4.25
C TYR A 273 6.07 -9.39 5.16
N GLN A 274 5.74 -10.58 4.63
CA GLN A 274 5.59 -11.76 5.47
C GLN A 274 6.90 -12.07 6.20
N ILE A 275 8.02 -12.11 5.48
CA ILE A 275 9.33 -12.37 6.08
C ILE A 275 9.73 -11.25 7.04
N LEU A 276 9.44 -9.98 6.71
CA LEU A 276 9.72 -8.87 7.63
C LEU A 276 8.88 -8.95 8.92
N HIS A 277 7.61 -9.35 8.84
CA HIS A 277 6.79 -9.61 10.03
C HIS A 277 7.32 -10.78 10.86
N GLU A 278 7.77 -11.87 10.22
CA GLU A 278 8.41 -12.99 10.92
C GLU A 278 9.71 -12.56 11.60
N ALA A 279 10.54 -11.79 10.90
CA ALA A 279 11.79 -11.27 11.42
C ALA A 279 11.54 -10.31 12.60
N ASP A 280 10.58 -9.40 12.49
CA ASP A 280 10.29 -8.43 13.54
C ASP A 280 9.64 -9.03 14.79
N ASN A 281 9.21 -10.29 14.72
CA ASN A 281 8.73 -11.06 15.86
C ASN A 281 9.79 -11.99 16.46
N GLY A 282 10.99 -12.06 15.87
CA GLY A 282 12.06 -12.97 16.29
C GLY A 282 12.97 -12.46 17.41
N ASN A 283 12.70 -11.28 18.00
CA ASN A 283 13.51 -10.64 19.04
C ASN A 283 15.01 -10.53 18.66
N TRP A 284 15.29 -10.10 17.44
CA TRP A 284 16.64 -9.88 16.94
C TRP A 284 17.18 -8.50 17.35
N ASP A 285 18.50 -8.37 17.46
CA ASP A 285 19.16 -7.08 17.59
C ASP A 285 19.13 -6.28 16.27
N TRP A 286 19.10 -6.99 15.14
CA TRP A 286 19.07 -6.40 13.81
C TRP A 286 18.47 -7.34 12.76
N ILE A 287 17.89 -6.74 11.73
CA ILE A 287 17.49 -7.38 10.47
C ILE A 287 18.40 -6.79 9.38
N ALA A 288 19.08 -7.63 8.62
CA ALA A 288 19.89 -7.20 7.49
C ALA A 288 19.28 -7.75 6.20
N VAL A 289 18.91 -6.86 5.28
CA VAL A 289 18.35 -7.22 3.98
C VAL A 289 19.37 -6.91 2.90
N GLU A 290 19.67 -7.89 2.05
CA GLU A 290 20.51 -7.67 0.88
C GLU A 290 19.83 -6.66 -0.05
N CYS A 291 20.57 -5.63 -0.47
CA CYS A 291 20.04 -4.60 -1.35
C CYS A 291 19.60 -5.24 -2.67
N PRO A 292 18.33 -5.04 -3.09
CA PRO A 292 17.87 -5.52 -4.38
C PRO A 292 18.58 -4.77 -5.52
N PRO A 293 18.56 -5.31 -6.75
CA PRO A 293 19.01 -4.61 -7.94
C PRO A 293 18.36 -3.22 -8.11
N ASP A 294 19.11 -2.27 -8.64
CA ASP A 294 18.60 -0.93 -8.98
C ASP A 294 18.11 -0.93 -10.44
N THR A 295 16.97 -1.59 -10.67
CA THR A 295 16.30 -1.65 -11.98
C THR A 295 14.81 -1.32 -11.85
N PRO A 296 14.11 -0.93 -12.95
CA PRO A 296 12.71 -0.52 -12.89
C PRO A 296 11.75 -1.55 -12.27
N GLU A 297 12.03 -2.84 -12.42
CA GLU A 297 11.24 -3.95 -11.89
C GLU A 297 11.40 -4.09 -10.36
N TRP A 298 12.57 -3.70 -9.84
CA TRP A 298 12.89 -3.75 -8.41
C TRP A 298 12.62 -2.43 -7.68
N ALA A 299 12.36 -1.34 -8.41
CA ALA A 299 12.20 0.00 -7.85
C ALA A 299 11.15 0.07 -6.73
N GLY A 300 10.04 -0.66 -6.86
CA GLY A 300 9.01 -0.75 -5.82
C GLY A 300 9.54 -1.38 -4.53
N ILE A 301 10.28 -2.47 -4.63
CA ILE A 301 10.86 -3.20 -3.48
C ILE A 301 11.96 -2.36 -2.83
N LEU A 302 12.85 -1.78 -3.65
CA LEU A 302 13.94 -0.93 -3.19
C LEU A 302 13.42 0.28 -2.41
N ASP A 303 12.38 0.96 -2.90
CA ASP A 303 11.75 2.09 -2.20
C ASP A 303 11.26 1.69 -0.79
N ARG A 304 10.58 0.53 -0.66
CA ARG A 304 10.11 0.05 0.65
C ARG A 304 11.27 -0.23 1.60
N LEU A 305 12.29 -0.94 1.14
CA LEU A 305 13.45 -1.29 1.96
C LEU A 305 14.27 -0.06 2.37
N GLN A 306 14.44 0.91 1.46
CA GLN A 306 15.14 2.16 1.77
C GLN A 306 14.42 2.95 2.85
N ARG A 307 13.09 3.08 2.76
CA ARG A 307 12.28 3.75 3.80
C ARG A 307 12.27 2.98 5.11
N ALA A 308 12.21 1.65 5.06
CA ALA A 308 12.27 0.81 6.25
C ALA A 308 13.60 0.94 7.00
N ALA A 309 14.70 1.19 6.27
CA ALA A 309 16.04 1.39 6.81
C ALA A 309 16.32 2.83 7.33
N GLN A 310 15.43 3.79 7.08
CA GLN A 310 15.55 5.15 7.63
C GLN A 310 15.17 5.17 9.12
N LYS A 311 15.95 5.91 9.92
CA LYS A 311 15.76 6.01 11.38
C LYS A 311 14.84 7.16 11.78
#